data_AF-A0A1J7CHN7-F1
#
_entry.id   AF-A0A1J7CHN7-F1
#
_cell.length_a   1.000
_cell.length_b   1.000
_cell.length_c   1.000
_cell.angle_alpha   90.00
_cell.angle_beta   90.00
_cell.angle_gamma   90.00
#
_symmetry.space_group_name_H-M   'P 1'
#
loop_
_entity.id
_entity.type
_entity.pdbx_description
1 polymer ?
#
loop_
_entity_poly.entity_id
_entity_poly.type
_entity_poly.pdbx_seq_one_letter_code
_entity_poly.pdbx_strand_id
1 'polypeptide(L)'
;MVTAKPAMARRPEGVAEDEALPGELEPLEWEANRGPVTEDEALGVLRRRRSNELSQAPKRAGAKRAEIPTELPPEEARKVSVVNRFPPRYLAMAYARAEIENTNLTAILEEMLVKYATGSPTRPETVKRRLLSLYSRKQER
;
A
#
# COMPACT_ATOMS: atom_id res chain seq x y z
N MET A 1 15.32 25.51 -11.43
CA MET A 1 14.59 24.25 -11.17
C MET A 1 15.37 23.45 -10.16
N VAL A 2 14.92 23.37 -8.91
CA VAL A 2 15.58 22.60 -7.86
C VAL A 2 14.93 21.22 -7.84
N THR A 3 15.61 20.22 -8.38
CA THR A 3 15.23 18.82 -8.24
C THR A 3 15.47 18.41 -6.80
N ALA A 4 14.41 18.33 -6.00
CA ALA A 4 14.48 17.72 -4.68
C ALA A 4 14.91 16.25 -4.85
N LYS A 5 16.11 15.91 -4.37
CA LYS A 5 16.54 14.52 -4.20
C LYS A 5 15.47 13.78 -3.36
N PRO A 6 15.02 12.58 -3.74
CA PRO A 6 14.17 11.80 -2.86
C PRO A 6 14.94 11.55 -1.56
N ALA A 7 14.27 11.75 -0.43
CA ALA A 7 14.83 11.48 0.89
C ALA A 7 15.26 10.00 0.92
N MET A 8 16.57 9.76 0.85
CA MET A 8 17.13 8.43 1.01
C MET A 8 16.77 7.98 2.42
N ALA A 9 15.82 7.03 2.51
CA ALA A 9 15.60 6.28 3.73
C ALA A 9 16.97 5.72 4.15
N ARG A 10 17.34 5.92 5.42
CA ARG A 10 18.62 5.40 5.93
C ARG A 10 18.68 3.90 5.65
N ARG A 11 19.74 3.49 4.96
CA ARG A 11 20.04 2.09 4.62
C ARG A 11 19.90 1.22 5.87
N PRO A 12 19.09 0.15 5.87
CA PRO A 12 19.08 -0.78 6.98
C PRO A 12 20.46 -1.42 7.09
N GLU A 13 21.07 -1.36 8.28
CA GLU A 13 22.32 -2.06 8.56
C GLU A 13 22.08 -3.56 8.43
N GLY A 14 22.83 -4.25 7.56
CA GLY A 14 22.94 -5.72 7.56
C GLY A 14 22.32 -6.50 6.39
N VAL A 15 21.76 -5.86 5.35
CA VAL A 15 21.33 -6.57 4.13
C VAL A 15 22.41 -6.42 3.06
N ALA A 16 23.03 -7.52 2.65
CA ALA A 16 23.90 -7.54 1.47
C ALA A 16 23.07 -7.23 0.22
N GLU A 17 23.59 -6.43 -0.72
CA GLU A 17 22.86 -6.07 -1.95
C GLU A 17 22.39 -7.31 -2.72
N ASP A 18 23.17 -8.39 -2.66
CA ASP A 18 22.90 -9.67 -3.33
C ASP A 18 21.74 -10.47 -2.71
N GLU A 19 21.31 -10.13 -1.49
CA GLU A 19 20.22 -10.83 -0.76
C GLU A 19 18.92 -10.00 -0.69
N ALA A 20 18.94 -8.76 -1.20
CA ALA A 20 17.81 -7.86 -1.11
C ALA A 20 16.70 -8.22 -2.11
N LEU A 21 15.45 -8.26 -1.63
CA LEU A 21 14.30 -8.48 -2.51
C LEU A 21 13.96 -7.21 -3.32
N PRO A 22 13.36 -7.35 -4.52
CA PRO A 22 12.84 -6.22 -5.27
C PRO A 22 11.93 -5.34 -4.39
N GLY A 23 12.17 -4.03 -4.35
CA GLY A 23 11.38 -3.11 -3.53
C GLY A 23 11.86 -2.94 -2.09
N GLU A 24 12.83 -3.74 -1.62
CA GLU A 24 13.35 -3.69 -0.24
C GLU A 24 14.28 -2.51 0.00
N LEU A 25 15.26 -2.30 -0.88
CA LEU A 25 16.19 -1.17 -0.77
C LEU A 25 15.64 0.08 -1.46
N GLU A 26 15.09 -0.07 -2.68
CA GLU A 26 14.65 1.03 -3.53
C GLU A 26 13.19 0.88 -3.98
N PRO A 27 12.47 1.97 -4.30
CA PRO A 27 11.10 1.88 -4.81
C PRO A 27 11.02 1.03 -6.08
N LEU A 28 9.95 0.22 -6.19
CA LEU A 28 9.67 -0.49 -7.43
C LEU A 28 9.41 0.51 -8.56
N GLU A 29 10.06 0.32 -9.70
CA GLU A 29 9.83 1.14 -10.88
C GLU A 29 8.59 0.65 -11.64
N TRP A 30 8.02 1.56 -12.43
CA TRP A 30 6.95 1.20 -13.35
C TRP A 30 7.55 0.87 -14.71
N GLU A 31 7.14 -0.25 -15.29
CA GLU A 31 7.51 -0.68 -16.63
C GLU A 31 6.27 -1.05 -17.45
N ALA A 32 6.36 -0.90 -18.77
CA ALA A 32 5.33 -1.37 -19.68
C ALA A 32 5.33 -2.91 -19.72
N ASN A 33 4.15 -3.52 -19.56
CA ASN A 33 3.93 -4.97 -19.63
C ASN A 33 4.47 -5.84 -18.46
N ARG A 34 4.80 -5.24 -17.30
CA ARG A 34 5.35 -5.96 -16.14
C ARG A 34 4.42 -6.97 -15.43
N GLY A 35 3.18 -7.16 -15.89
CA GLY A 35 2.21 -8.04 -15.22
C GLY A 35 1.79 -7.57 -13.81
N PRO A 36 1.14 -8.43 -13.01
CA PRO A 36 0.84 -8.20 -11.60
C PRO A 36 2.10 -8.09 -10.71
N VAL A 37 1.92 -7.63 -9.48
CA VAL A 37 2.98 -7.61 -8.46
C VAL A 37 3.30 -9.04 -8.01
N THR A 38 4.57 -9.40 -7.95
CA THR A 38 5.01 -10.72 -7.46
C THR A 38 5.06 -10.78 -5.93
N GLU A 39 5.10 -11.99 -5.36
CA GLU A 39 5.24 -12.17 -3.92
C GLU A 39 6.56 -11.59 -3.38
N ASP A 40 7.66 -11.78 -4.10
CA ASP A 40 8.98 -11.22 -3.75
C ASP A 40 8.96 -9.69 -3.72
N GLU A 41 8.32 -9.06 -4.72
CA GLU A 41 8.14 -7.61 -4.76
C GLU A 41 7.29 -7.11 -3.57
N ALA A 42 6.20 -7.82 -3.26
CA ALA A 42 5.34 -7.49 -2.13
C ALA A 42 6.07 -7.62 -0.80
N LEU A 43 6.86 -8.70 -0.63
CA LEU A 43 7.65 -8.96 0.57
C LEU A 43 8.78 -7.93 0.72
N GLY A 44 9.51 -7.61 -0.34
CA GLY A 44 10.55 -6.58 -0.31
C GLY A 44 9.98 -5.23 0.13
N VAL A 45 8.84 -4.80 -0.44
CA VAL A 45 8.16 -3.58 -0.01
C VAL A 45 7.69 -3.66 1.45
N LEU A 46 7.18 -4.81 1.90
CA LEU A 46 6.76 -5.03 3.29
C LEU A 46 7.94 -4.88 4.26
N ARG A 47 9.07 -5.53 3.97
CA ARG A 47 10.31 -5.43 4.76
C ARG A 47 10.79 -3.99 4.86
N ARG A 48 10.83 -3.26 3.75
CA ARG A 48 11.19 -1.84 3.75
C ARG A 48 10.27 -1.00 4.62
N ARG A 49 8.96 -1.16 4.49
CA ARG A 49 7.98 -0.42 5.30
C ARG A 49 8.18 -0.69 6.78
N ARG A 50 8.44 -1.95 7.15
CA ARG A 50 8.72 -2.34 8.53
C ARG A 50 10.02 -1.73 9.05
N SER A 51 11.10 -1.79 8.27
CA SER A 51 12.38 -1.16 8.62
C SER A 51 12.24 0.35 8.85
N ASN A 52 11.49 1.02 7.97
CA ASN A 52 11.19 2.44 8.13
C ASN A 52 10.39 2.73 9.41
N GLU A 53 9.34 1.96 9.69
CA GLU A 53 8.55 2.06 10.93
C GLU A 53 9.42 1.89 12.17
N LEU A 54 10.26 0.84 12.21
CA LEU A 54 11.17 0.57 13.33
C LEU A 54 12.22 1.67 13.54
N SER A 55 12.70 2.27 12.44
CA SER A 55 13.66 3.38 12.52
C SER A 55 13.05 4.67 13.08
N GLN A 56 11.74 4.87 12.88
CA GLN A 56 11.00 6.04 13.36
C GLN A 56 10.39 5.82 14.75
N ALA A 57 10.26 4.57 15.20
CA ALA A 57 9.70 4.24 16.50
C ALA A 57 10.57 4.81 17.64
N PRO A 58 9.97 5.43 18.67
CA PRO A 58 10.72 5.91 19.82
C PRO A 58 11.42 4.73 20.50
N LYS A 59 12.75 4.85 20.70
CA LYS A 59 13.56 3.85 21.41
C LYS A 59 13.12 3.77 22.86
N ARG A 60 12.14 2.91 23.17
CA ARG A 60 11.76 2.59 24.54
C ARG A 60 12.78 1.62 25.12
N ALA A 61 13.43 2.00 26.21
CA ALA A 61 14.34 1.12 26.94
C ALA A 61 13.58 -0.17 27.34
N GLY A 62 14.10 -1.33 26.94
CA GLY A 62 13.54 -2.65 27.30
C GLY A 62 12.46 -3.22 26.38
N ALA A 63 11.98 -2.50 25.36
CA ALA A 63 11.06 -3.08 24.38
C ALA A 63 11.82 -3.96 23.39
N LYS A 64 11.42 -5.24 23.26
CA LYS A 64 11.88 -6.09 22.14
C LYS A 64 11.50 -5.38 20.84
N ARG A 65 12.50 -5.08 20.00
CA ARG A 65 12.24 -4.57 18.65
C ARG A 65 11.47 -5.64 17.92
N ALA A 66 10.34 -5.26 17.35
CA ALA A 66 9.59 -6.18 16.54
C ALA A 66 10.38 -6.50 15.27
N GLU A 67 10.31 -7.75 14.82
CA GLU A 67 11.17 -8.28 13.76
C GLU A 67 10.69 -7.84 12.37
N ILE A 68 11.61 -7.93 11.40
CA ILE A 68 11.34 -7.73 9.98
C ILE A 68 10.76 -9.03 9.41
N PRO A 69 9.59 -9.01 8.75
CA PRO A 69 8.98 -10.21 8.19
C PRO A 69 9.87 -10.93 7.18
N THR A 70 9.98 -12.24 7.31
CA THR A 70 10.71 -13.10 6.36
C THR A 70 9.83 -13.61 5.23
N GLU A 71 8.51 -13.64 5.43
CA GLU A 71 7.49 -14.14 4.49
C GLU A 71 6.26 -13.22 4.49
N LEU A 72 5.41 -13.35 3.46
CA LEU A 72 4.10 -12.70 3.45
C LEU A 72 3.17 -13.37 4.47
N PRO A 73 2.25 -12.63 5.11
CA PRO A 73 1.22 -13.24 5.93
C PRO A 73 0.37 -14.23 5.12
N PRO A 74 0.00 -15.40 5.67
CA PRO A 74 -0.89 -16.34 5.00
C PRO A 74 -2.28 -15.72 4.77
N GLU A 75 -3.04 -16.23 3.80
CA GLU A 75 -4.36 -15.71 3.46
C GLU A 75 -5.36 -15.77 4.63
N GLU A 76 -5.22 -16.78 5.50
CA GLU A 76 -6.04 -17.02 6.69
C GLU A 76 -5.57 -16.22 7.91
N ALA A 77 -4.53 -15.39 7.76
CA ALA A 77 -4.04 -14.55 8.84
C ALA A 77 -5.17 -13.66 9.40
N ARG A 78 -5.07 -13.34 10.68
CA ARG A 78 -6.03 -12.46 11.34
C ARG A 78 -6.11 -11.11 10.63
N LYS A 79 -7.33 -10.71 10.25
CA LYS A 79 -7.59 -9.40 9.64
C LYS A 79 -7.08 -8.26 10.52
N VAL A 80 -6.45 -7.27 9.87
CA VAL A 80 -5.91 -6.07 10.53
C VAL A 80 -6.92 -4.93 10.39
N SER A 81 -7.19 -4.23 11.49
CA SER A 81 -8.04 -3.03 11.47
C SER A 81 -7.27 -1.85 10.89
N VAL A 82 -7.87 -1.17 9.91
CA VAL A 82 -7.35 0.06 9.30
C VAL A 82 -8.41 1.16 9.36
N VAL A 83 -7.99 2.38 9.70
CA VAL A 83 -8.87 3.55 9.78
C VAL A 83 -8.68 4.39 8.53
N ASN A 84 -9.70 4.45 7.68
CA ASN A 84 -9.70 5.22 6.43
C ASN A 84 -10.71 6.36 6.48
N ARG A 85 -10.44 7.44 5.74
CA ARG A 85 -11.36 8.58 5.58
C ARG A 85 -11.96 8.59 4.19
N PHE A 86 -13.28 8.62 4.09
CA PHE A 86 -14.02 8.65 2.83
C PHE A 86 -14.96 9.86 2.74
N PRO A 87 -15.26 10.37 1.53
CA PRO A 87 -16.28 11.39 1.37
C PRO A 87 -17.66 10.89 1.82
N PRO A 88 -18.38 11.60 2.73
CA PRO A 88 -19.62 11.10 3.34
C PRO A 88 -20.71 10.70 2.33
N ARG A 89 -20.86 11.47 1.24
CA ARG A 89 -21.83 11.20 0.18
C ARG A 89 -21.65 9.82 -0.44
N TYR A 90 -20.43 9.49 -0.84
CA TYR A 90 -20.15 8.21 -1.50
C TYR A 90 -20.21 7.05 -0.52
N LEU A 91 -19.83 7.29 0.74
CA LEU A 91 -19.97 6.29 1.80
C LEU A 91 -21.45 5.93 2.03
N ALA A 92 -22.34 6.93 2.12
CA ALA A 92 -23.78 6.69 2.24
C ALA A 92 -24.35 5.92 1.04
N MET A 93 -23.95 6.26 -0.18
CA MET A 93 -24.36 5.52 -1.39
C MET A 93 -23.85 4.07 -1.39
N ALA A 94 -22.63 3.84 -0.94
CA ALA A 94 -22.06 2.51 -0.84
C ALA A 94 -22.79 1.65 0.21
N TYR A 95 -23.17 2.23 1.36
CA TYR A 95 -24.00 1.53 2.35
C TYR A 95 -25.35 1.11 1.78
N ALA A 96 -26.08 2.03 1.15
CA ALA A 96 -27.38 1.72 0.54
C ALA A 96 -27.27 0.61 -0.52
N ARG A 97 -26.20 0.63 -1.32
CA ARG A 97 -25.95 -0.41 -2.32
C ARG A 97 -25.65 -1.77 -1.68
N ALA A 98 -24.80 -1.82 -0.65
CA ALA A 98 -24.48 -3.06 0.05
C ALA A 98 -25.74 -3.70 0.66
N GLU A 99 -26.66 -2.88 1.20
CA GLU A 99 -27.94 -3.35 1.72
C GLU A 99 -28.82 -3.99 0.62
N ILE A 100 -28.92 -3.36 -0.56
CA ILE A 100 -29.64 -3.92 -1.72
C ILE A 100 -29.02 -5.25 -2.17
N GLU A 101 -27.69 -5.36 -2.14
CA GLU A 101 -26.93 -6.57 -2.51
C GLU A 101 -26.90 -7.63 -1.38
N ASN A 102 -27.59 -7.39 -0.25
CA ASN A 102 -27.62 -8.25 0.94
C ASN A 102 -26.20 -8.61 1.46
N THR A 103 -25.32 -7.62 1.49
CA THR A 103 -23.93 -7.75 1.94
C THR A 103 -23.53 -6.60 2.85
N ASN A 104 -22.31 -6.64 3.37
CA ASN A 104 -21.76 -5.57 4.19
C ASN A 104 -20.65 -4.81 3.47
N LEU A 105 -20.44 -3.55 3.86
CA LEU A 105 -19.45 -2.68 3.24
C LEU A 105 -18.02 -3.24 3.34
N THR A 106 -17.69 -3.96 4.42
CA THR A 106 -16.38 -4.58 4.59
C THR A 106 -16.10 -5.61 3.50
N ALA A 107 -17.06 -6.49 3.20
CA ALA A 107 -16.93 -7.49 2.13
C ALA A 107 -16.74 -6.84 0.75
N ILE A 108 -17.47 -5.77 0.45
CA ILE A 108 -17.29 -4.99 -0.79
C ILE A 108 -15.88 -4.38 -0.86
N LEU A 109 -15.40 -3.78 0.23
CA LEU A 109 -14.06 -3.21 0.27
C LEU A 109 -12.97 -4.28 0.15
N GLU A 110 -13.17 -5.46 0.72
CA GLU A 110 -12.27 -6.62 0.58
C GLU A 110 -12.20 -7.08 -0.88
N GLU A 111 -13.35 -7.24 -1.54
CA GLU A 111 -13.40 -7.61 -2.97
C GLU A 111 -12.65 -6.58 -3.83
N MET A 112 -12.89 -5.29 -3.59
CA MET A 112 -12.19 -4.21 -4.31
C MET A 112 -10.69 -4.23 -4.07
N LEU A 113 -10.25 -4.50 -2.84
CA LEU A 113 -8.84 -4.58 -2.48
C LEU A 113 -8.15 -5.76 -3.16
N VAL A 114 -8.78 -6.95 -3.14
CA VAL A 114 -8.26 -8.15 -3.81
C VAL A 114 -8.12 -7.90 -5.31
N LYS A 115 -9.16 -7.35 -5.96
CA LYS A 115 -9.11 -7.00 -7.39
C LYS A 115 -8.01 -5.99 -7.72
N TYR A 116 -7.76 -5.03 -6.83
CA TYR A 116 -6.67 -4.08 -7.02
C TYR A 116 -5.29 -4.73 -6.85
N ALA A 117 -5.14 -5.59 -5.83
CA ALA A 117 -3.86 -6.23 -5.50
C ALA A 117 -3.43 -7.27 -6.54
N THR A 118 -4.36 -8.02 -7.11
CA THR A 118 -4.08 -9.06 -8.11
C THR A 118 -4.03 -8.53 -9.56
N GLY A 119 -4.44 -7.28 -9.78
CA GLY A 119 -4.37 -6.61 -11.08
C GLY A 119 -2.98 -6.09 -11.43
N SER A 120 -2.72 -5.87 -12.71
CA SER A 120 -1.46 -5.25 -13.16
C SER A 120 -1.39 -3.77 -12.79
N PRO A 121 -0.25 -3.27 -12.26
CA PRO A 121 -0.06 -1.85 -11.97
C PRO A 121 -0.31 -0.97 -13.19
N THR A 122 -1.13 0.06 -13.01
CA THR A 122 -1.37 1.07 -14.04
C THR A 122 -0.26 2.12 -14.01
N ARG A 123 0.07 2.68 -15.18
CA ARG A 123 1.00 3.82 -15.32
C ARG A 123 0.69 4.94 -14.31
N PRO A 124 1.68 5.45 -13.55
CA PRO A 124 1.46 6.41 -12.47
C PRO A 124 0.72 7.69 -12.90
N GLU A 125 1.03 8.25 -14.07
CA GLU A 125 0.38 9.47 -14.57
C GLU A 125 -1.12 9.26 -14.82
N THR A 126 -1.49 8.08 -15.31
CA THR A 126 -2.89 7.70 -15.54
C THR A 126 -3.64 7.61 -14.22
N VAL A 127 -3.03 7.02 -13.19
CA VAL A 127 -3.62 6.96 -11.84
C VAL A 127 -3.82 8.36 -11.27
N LYS A 128 -2.79 9.22 -11.33
CA LYS A 128 -2.87 10.62 -10.85
C LYS A 128 -4.00 11.39 -11.53
N ARG A 129 -4.09 11.32 -12.86
CA ARG A 129 -5.15 11.98 -13.64
C ARG A 129 -6.53 11.47 -13.24
N ARG A 130 -6.69 10.14 -13.13
CA ARG A 130 -7.96 9.52 -12.72
C ARG A 130 -8.38 9.99 -11.33
N LEU A 131 -7.48 9.97 -10.36
CA LEU A 131 -7.77 10.42 -8.99
C LEU A 131 -8.14 11.90 -8.93
N LEU A 132 -7.38 12.78 -9.60
CA LEU A 132 -7.70 14.21 -9.65
C LEU A 132 -9.10 14.46 -10.22
N SER A 133 -9.49 13.72 -11.27
CA SER A 133 -10.83 13.86 -11.89
C SER A 133 -12.00 13.51 -10.95
N LEU A 134 -11.76 12.72 -9.89
CA LEU A 134 -12.77 12.41 -8.87
C LEU A 134 -13.02 13.61 -7.95
N TYR A 135 -12.02 14.47 -7.77
CA TYR A 135 -12.08 15.64 -6.89
C TYR A 135 -12.39 16.93 -7.66
N SER A 136 -11.97 17.06 -8.92
CA SER A 136 -12.16 18.28 -9.73
C SER A 136 -13.59 18.47 -10.25
N ARG A 137 -14.37 17.40 -10.46
CA ARG A 137 -15.80 17.49 -10.83
C ARG A 137 -16.70 18.17 -9.78
N LYS A 138 -16.11 18.59 -8.66
CA LYS A 138 -16.79 19.12 -7.47
C LYS A 138 -16.82 20.66 -7.41
N GLN A 139 -16.08 21.38 -8.28
CA GLN A 139 -16.01 22.85 -8.23
C GLN A 139 -16.95 23.58 -9.19
N GLU A 140 -17.69 22.86 -10.04
CA GLU A 140 -18.57 23.45 -11.07
C GLU A 140 -20.07 23.32 -10.75
N ARG A 141 -20.45 23.03 -9.49
CA ARG A 141 -21.85 22.94 -9.06
C ARG A 141 -22.13 23.77 -7.83
#